data_AF-A0A2M8F615-F1
#
_entry.id   AF-A0A2M8F615-F1
#
_cell.length_a   1.000
_cell.length_b   1.000
_cell.length_c   1.000
_cell.angle_alpha   90.00
_cell.angle_beta   90.00
_cell.angle_gamma   90.00
#
_symmetry.space_group_name_H-M   'P 1'
#
loop_
_entity.id
_entity.type
_entity.pdbx_description
1 polymer ?
#
loop_
_entity_poly.entity_id
_entity_poly.type
_entity_poly.pdbx_seq_one_letter_code
_entity_poly.pdbx_strand_id
1 'polypeptide(L)'
;MMRRFALSSLRHFSTSRSGAGGFTLVEVMISIGVFAIVMTVISGLYVDSFRESRRATIQNQLYEDARFIMARIADEIRSGTIDYDEYYNQYVVLTSLRKGVAIPGASNLQTYGQNFGRYYSSFFNPGDDEALGYDCNTVGANPPAVGQAARDDERNRDDCVPLRRTLDRNTGQNPFIGKDANGGVGDKENAFCGTVSYRRNAFLRNIGITLFGNLAACRGDRAPTQADIKLLPELYLISGDARQKTMLARERIGGIAISPIYALSLLRMEGRDVDNDGVIESFICAPEFNCRGTGDVAGVNSPAGPVNDCPSVGNNLPGEVPRRPSEELYPSDANFNDLCDKPADGFVKDFVPISPLRVNVSRLQFLVSPLEDPYYAFGEAEVQQQPRVTVILTIEPNPEVLGSRDDFQPFTLVETIESRVAAPIPAPILVRP
;
A
#
# COMPACT_ATOMS: atom_id res chain seq x y z
N MET A 1 25.18 9.59 40.21
CA MET A 1 26.55 10.05 40.55
C MET A 1 26.49 11.57 40.77
N MET A 2 26.07 12.01 41.97
CA MET A 2 25.86 13.42 42.34
C MET A 2 27.13 13.96 43.00
N ARG A 3 27.78 14.97 42.38
CA ARG A 3 28.89 15.71 42.99
C ARG A 3 28.34 16.82 43.89
N ARG A 4 28.58 16.67 45.20
CA ARG A 4 28.46 17.73 46.20
C ARG A 4 29.50 18.82 45.89
N PHE A 5 29.05 20.02 45.55
CA PHE A 5 29.90 21.21 45.58
C PHE A 5 29.84 21.82 46.99
N ALA A 6 30.97 21.71 47.69
CA ALA A 6 31.16 22.29 49.00
C ALA A 6 31.29 23.82 48.88
N LEU A 7 30.40 24.52 49.57
CA LEU A 7 30.54 25.92 49.97
C LEU A 7 31.81 26.07 50.81
N SER A 8 32.82 26.77 50.29
CA SER A 8 33.97 27.21 51.09
C SER A 8 34.68 28.35 50.37
N SER A 9 34.39 29.58 50.77
CA SER A 9 35.37 30.68 50.91
C SER A 9 34.64 32.02 51.07
N LEU A 10 34.13 32.28 52.28
CA LEU A 10 33.85 33.65 52.74
C LEU A 10 35.20 34.32 53.02
N ARG A 11 35.71 35.08 52.05
CA ARG A 11 36.83 35.99 52.28
C ARG A 11 36.29 37.36 52.71
N HIS A 12 36.81 37.82 53.85
CA HIS A 12 36.68 39.17 54.37
C HIS A 12 37.01 40.21 53.30
N PHE A 13 36.02 41.02 52.92
CA PHE A 13 36.24 42.24 52.16
C PHE A 13 36.61 43.36 53.14
N SER A 14 37.87 43.77 53.09
CA SER A 14 38.40 44.95 53.76
C SER A 14 37.81 46.20 53.09
N THR A 15 37.05 46.99 53.87
CA THR A 15 36.46 48.27 53.45
C THR A 15 37.52 49.37 53.39
N SER A 16 38.13 49.54 52.21
CA SER A 16 38.94 50.71 51.90
C SER A 16 38.03 51.94 51.75
N ARG A 17 38.17 52.92 52.65
CA ARG A 17 37.59 54.26 52.52
C ARG A 17 38.35 55.04 51.44
N SER A 18 37.95 54.90 50.19
CA SER A 18 38.30 55.85 49.12
C SER A 18 37.23 56.93 49.00
N GLY A 19 37.64 58.18 48.83
CA GLY A 19 36.78 59.36 48.77
C GLY A 19 35.58 59.17 47.85
N ALA A 20 34.39 59.46 48.37
CA ALA A 20 33.11 59.33 47.69
C ALA A 20 32.99 60.36 46.55
N GLY A 21 33.57 60.07 45.39
CA GLY A 21 33.16 60.69 44.14
C GLY A 21 31.76 60.18 43.81
N GLY A 22 30.74 61.02 43.96
CA GLY A 22 29.39 60.70 43.52
C GLY A 22 29.35 60.55 42.00
N PHE A 23 28.65 59.53 41.51
CA PHE A 23 28.39 59.36 40.08
C PHE A 23 27.65 60.57 39.53
N THR A 24 28.08 61.08 38.39
CA THR A 24 27.35 62.14 37.70
C THR A 24 26.06 61.57 37.10
N LEU A 25 24.99 62.37 37.05
CA LEU A 25 23.71 61.96 36.47
C LEU A 25 23.88 61.46 35.01
N VAL A 26 24.78 62.10 34.26
CA VAL A 26 25.13 61.74 32.89
C VAL A 26 25.69 60.30 32.79
N GLU A 27 26.54 59.90 33.73
CA GLU A 27 27.15 58.57 33.75
C GLU A 27 26.11 57.46 33.98
N VAL A 28 25.08 57.72 34.79
CA VAL A 28 23.96 56.81 35.01
C VAL A 28 23.11 56.66 33.75
N MET A 29 22.82 57.76 33.05
CA MET A 29 22.05 57.69 31.79
C MET A 29 22.78 56.91 30.70
N ILE A 30 24.09 57.12 30.56
CA ILE A 30 24.92 56.38 29.59
C ILE A 30 24.91 54.89 29.95
N SER A 31 25.03 54.55 31.24
CA SER A 31 25.04 53.16 31.71
C SER A 31 23.73 52.43 31.42
N ILE A 32 22.58 53.09 31.64
CA ILE A 32 21.26 52.52 31.33
C ILE A 32 21.11 52.28 29.82
N GLY A 33 21.58 53.24 29.00
CA GLY A 33 21.55 53.11 27.54
C GLY A 33 22.35 51.91 27.04
N VAL A 34 23.60 51.75 27.49
CA VAL A 34 24.45 50.62 27.12
C VAL A 34 23.84 49.30 27.60
N PHE A 35 23.33 49.27 28.84
CA PHE A 35 22.69 48.08 29.39
C PHE A 35 21.45 47.65 28.59
N ALA A 36 20.60 48.59 28.19
CA ALA A 36 19.41 48.30 27.39
C ALA A 36 19.75 47.70 26.02
N ILE A 37 20.80 48.21 25.35
CA ILE A 37 21.28 47.68 24.06
C ILE A 37 21.78 46.24 24.25
N VAL A 38 22.62 46.00 25.26
CA VAL A 38 23.17 44.66 25.54
C VAL A 38 22.05 43.66 25.87
N MET A 39 21.08 44.04 26.71
CA MET A 39 19.95 43.17 27.04
C MET A 39 19.08 42.80 25.84
N THR A 40 18.90 43.73 24.90
CA THR A 40 18.15 43.46 23.67
C THR A 40 18.87 42.43 22.80
N VAL A 41 20.19 42.57 22.63
CA VAL A 41 21.01 41.61 21.86
C VAL A 41 21.00 40.22 22.50
N ILE A 42 21.19 40.13 23.82
CA ILE A 42 21.18 38.84 24.54
C ILE A 42 19.80 38.17 24.42
N SER A 43 18.72 38.93 24.53
CA SER A 43 17.35 38.39 24.40
C SER A 43 17.11 37.81 23.00
N GLY A 44 17.59 38.47 21.95
CA GLY A 44 17.53 37.95 20.58
C GLY A 44 18.26 36.62 20.45
N LEU A 45 19.53 36.56 20.89
CA LEU A 45 20.34 35.35 20.87
C LEU A 45 19.71 34.19 21.65
N TYR A 46 19.08 34.48 22.79
CA TYR A 46 18.39 33.48 23.60
C TYR A 46 17.18 32.88 22.89
N VAL A 47 16.35 33.72 22.24
CA VAL A 47 15.17 33.24 21.50
C VAL A 47 15.60 32.36 20.32
N ASP A 48 16.64 32.75 19.60
CA ASP A 48 17.16 31.98 18.47
C ASP A 48 17.76 30.65 18.95
N SER A 49 18.56 30.66 20.02
CA SER A 49 19.09 29.44 20.62
C SER A 49 17.98 28.50 21.11
N PHE A 50 16.89 29.03 21.65
CA PHE A 50 15.76 28.23 22.10
C PHE A 50 15.00 27.61 20.92
N ARG A 51 14.81 28.35 19.83
CA ARG A 51 14.19 27.85 18.59
C ARG A 51 15.00 26.71 17.98
N GLU A 52 16.31 26.88 17.88
CA GLU A 52 17.20 25.82 17.36
C GLU A 52 17.22 24.58 18.27
N SER A 53 17.25 24.77 19.60
CA SER A 53 17.16 23.65 20.54
C SER A 53 15.84 22.89 20.41
N ARG A 54 14.72 23.60 20.21
CA ARG A 54 13.41 22.98 19.99
C ARG A 54 13.38 22.23 18.65
N ARG A 55 13.88 22.83 17.58
CA ARG A 55 13.97 22.22 16.24
C ARG A 55 14.78 20.93 16.27
N ALA A 56 15.95 20.94 16.91
CA ALA A 56 16.79 19.76 17.07
C ALA A 56 16.07 18.65 17.87
N THR A 57 15.33 19.02 18.92
CA THR A 57 14.55 18.05 19.72
C THR A 57 13.46 17.39 18.88
N ILE A 58 12.71 18.18 18.10
CA ILE A 58 11.65 17.66 17.22
C ILE A 58 12.23 16.78 16.12
N GLN A 59 13.35 17.16 15.52
CA GLN A 59 14.02 16.34 14.51
C GLN A 59 14.46 14.98 15.06
N ASN A 60 15.00 14.95 16.29
CA ASN A 60 15.37 13.69 16.94
C ASN A 60 14.14 12.81 17.21
N GLN A 61 13.04 13.39 17.69
CA GLN A 61 11.78 12.67 17.90
C GLN A 61 11.19 12.12 16.59
N LEU A 62 11.20 12.93 15.53
CA LEU A 62 10.72 12.53 14.21
C LEU A 62 11.57 11.37 13.65
N TYR A 63 12.88 11.39 13.88
CA TYR A 63 13.79 10.32 13.49
C TYR A 63 13.51 9.01 14.24
N GLU A 64 13.26 9.07 15.55
CA GLU A 64 12.85 7.93 16.36
C GLU A 64 11.53 7.34 15.87
N ASP A 65 10.55 8.20 15.55
CA ASP A 65 9.26 7.77 15.02
C ASP A 65 9.39 7.11 13.66
N ALA A 66 10.21 7.64 12.75
CA ALA A 66 10.44 7.03 11.45
C ALA A 66 11.09 5.65 11.55
N ARG A 67 12.05 5.50 12.46
CA ARG A 67 12.67 4.20 12.73
C ARG A 67 11.66 3.22 13.32
N PHE A 68 10.77 3.67 14.20
CA PHE A 68 9.68 2.86 14.70
C PHE A 68 8.73 2.40 13.58
N ILE A 69 8.31 3.33 12.71
CA ILE A 69 7.47 3.03 11.54
C ILE A 69 8.16 2.01 10.62
N MET A 70 9.44 2.24 10.29
CA MET A 70 10.20 1.35 9.42
C MET A 70 10.39 -0.04 10.03
N ALA A 71 10.69 -0.11 11.34
CA ALA A 71 10.77 -1.37 12.06
C ALA A 71 9.44 -2.14 12.02
N ARG A 72 8.31 -1.43 12.18
CA ARG A 72 6.98 -2.03 12.09
C ARG A 72 6.68 -2.59 10.70
N ILE A 73 7.01 -1.84 9.64
CA ILE A 73 6.88 -2.31 8.24
C ILE A 73 7.77 -3.55 8.03
N ALA A 74 9.01 -3.51 8.51
CA ALA A 74 9.97 -4.59 8.37
C ALA A 74 9.51 -5.87 9.08
N ASP A 75 8.89 -5.74 10.25
CA ASP A 75 8.35 -6.89 10.99
C ASP A 75 7.17 -7.52 10.23
N GLU A 76 6.26 -6.72 9.68
CA GLU A 76 5.17 -7.25 8.85
C GLU A 76 5.72 -7.97 7.60
N ILE A 77 6.68 -7.39 6.87
CA ILE A 77 7.32 -8.03 5.70
C ILE A 77 8.06 -9.32 6.08
N ARG A 78 8.76 -9.35 7.23
CA ARG A 78 9.47 -10.56 7.67
C ARG A 78 8.52 -11.66 8.12
N SER A 79 7.36 -11.30 8.65
CA SER A 79 6.33 -12.24 9.13
C SER A 79 5.37 -12.72 8.03
N GLY A 80 5.30 -11.99 6.92
CA GLY A 80 4.48 -12.32 5.76
C GLY A 80 5.29 -12.72 4.53
N THR A 81 4.58 -13.24 3.56
CA THR A 81 5.02 -13.49 2.18
C THR A 81 4.42 -12.44 1.29
N ILE A 82 5.07 -12.12 0.19
CA ILE A 82 4.58 -11.14 -0.78
C ILE A 82 3.40 -11.77 -1.53
N ASP A 83 2.27 -11.08 -1.61
CA ASP A 83 1.11 -11.54 -2.37
C ASP A 83 1.23 -11.14 -3.86
N TYR A 84 1.98 -11.94 -4.61
CA TYR A 84 2.22 -11.70 -6.04
C TYR A 84 0.94 -11.77 -6.87
N ASP A 85 -0.05 -12.57 -6.47
CA ASP A 85 -1.33 -12.66 -7.15
C ASP A 85 -2.13 -11.36 -7.02
N GLU A 86 -2.18 -10.77 -5.83
CA GLU A 86 -2.79 -9.45 -5.66
C GLU A 86 -2.04 -8.39 -6.45
N TYR A 87 -0.70 -8.41 -6.45
CA TYR A 87 0.06 -7.47 -7.28
C TYR A 87 -0.27 -7.60 -8.76
N TYR A 88 -0.37 -8.82 -9.27
CA TYR A 88 -0.78 -9.11 -10.63
C TYR A 88 -2.19 -8.59 -10.92
N ASN A 89 -3.15 -8.85 -10.03
CA ASN A 89 -4.53 -8.39 -10.19
C ASN A 89 -4.62 -6.86 -10.21
N GLN A 90 -3.89 -6.21 -9.31
CA GLN A 90 -3.90 -4.76 -9.17
C GLN A 90 -3.22 -4.04 -10.34
N TYR A 91 -2.21 -4.66 -10.98
CA TYR A 91 -1.47 -4.07 -12.10
C TYR A 91 -1.97 -4.50 -13.47
N VAL A 92 -2.24 -5.78 -13.69
CA VAL A 92 -2.57 -6.32 -15.01
C VAL A 92 -4.08 -6.28 -15.24
N VAL A 93 -4.86 -6.76 -14.27
CA VAL A 93 -6.31 -6.87 -14.42
C VAL A 93 -6.98 -5.51 -14.29
N LEU A 94 -6.75 -4.77 -13.20
CA LEU A 94 -7.46 -3.52 -12.93
C LEU A 94 -7.03 -2.34 -13.81
N THR A 95 -5.76 -2.27 -14.21
CA THR A 95 -5.30 -1.20 -15.12
C THR A 95 -6.01 -1.30 -16.48
N SER A 96 -6.39 -2.50 -16.92
CA SER A 96 -7.15 -2.69 -18.15
C SER A 96 -8.58 -2.11 -18.08
N LEU A 97 -9.15 -1.98 -16.87
CA LEU A 97 -10.52 -1.54 -16.64
C LEU A 97 -10.64 -0.05 -16.28
N ARG A 98 -9.60 0.54 -15.66
CA ARG A 98 -9.62 1.90 -15.08
C ARG A 98 -9.77 3.06 -16.08
N LYS A 99 -9.85 2.82 -17.40
CA LYS A 99 -9.87 3.89 -18.41
C LYS A 99 -11.28 4.37 -18.80
N GLY A 100 -12.16 4.52 -17.82
CA GLY A 100 -13.43 5.23 -17.95
C GLY A 100 -14.51 4.51 -18.76
N VAL A 101 -14.32 3.23 -19.11
CA VAL A 101 -15.40 2.40 -19.64
C VAL A 101 -16.14 1.83 -18.44
N ALA A 102 -17.20 2.49 -18.01
CA ALA A 102 -18.18 1.89 -17.13
C ALA A 102 -18.78 0.68 -17.87
N ILE A 103 -18.27 -0.51 -17.61
CA ILE A 103 -18.87 -1.74 -18.13
C ILE A 103 -20.16 -1.94 -17.31
N PRO A 104 -21.35 -1.89 -17.92
CA PRO A 104 -22.61 -2.12 -17.21
C PRO A 104 -22.56 -3.49 -16.54
N GLY A 105 -22.68 -3.53 -15.20
CA GLY A 105 -22.60 -4.75 -14.40
C GLY A 105 -21.23 -5.07 -13.76
N ALA A 106 -20.17 -4.30 -14.08
CA ALA A 106 -18.82 -4.50 -13.54
C ALA A 106 -18.49 -3.67 -12.28
N SER A 107 -19.51 -3.36 -11.46
CA SER A 107 -19.35 -2.52 -10.27
C SER A 107 -18.47 -3.11 -9.17
N ASN A 108 -18.13 -4.41 -9.27
CA ASN A 108 -17.52 -5.16 -8.18
C ASN A 108 -16.07 -5.61 -8.45
N LEU A 109 -15.52 -5.31 -9.63
CA LEU A 109 -14.19 -5.80 -10.06
C LEU A 109 -13.02 -5.18 -9.28
N GLN A 110 -13.25 -4.18 -8.42
CA GLN A 110 -12.22 -3.47 -7.64
C GLN A 110 -11.90 -4.12 -6.29
N THR A 111 -12.39 -5.33 -6.04
CA THR A 111 -12.33 -5.95 -4.72
C THR A 111 -11.10 -6.85 -4.61
N TYR A 112 -10.43 -6.71 -3.47
CA TYR A 112 -9.24 -7.50 -3.15
C TYR A 112 -9.58 -8.98 -3.01
N GLY A 113 -8.68 -9.85 -3.47
CA GLY A 113 -8.81 -11.30 -3.29
C GLY A 113 -9.85 -12.01 -4.17
N GLN A 114 -10.52 -11.36 -5.12
CA GLN A 114 -11.50 -12.02 -5.99
C GLN A 114 -10.89 -12.81 -7.16
N ASN A 115 -9.67 -12.46 -7.59
CA ASN A 115 -9.02 -13.07 -8.74
C ASN A 115 -7.94 -14.08 -8.31
N PHE A 116 -8.16 -14.78 -7.19
CA PHE A 116 -7.17 -15.70 -6.63
C PHE A 116 -6.82 -16.80 -7.63
N GLY A 117 -5.52 -17.03 -7.83
CA GLY A 117 -5.02 -18.11 -8.67
C GLY A 117 -4.85 -17.75 -10.14
N ARG A 118 -5.28 -16.55 -10.56
CA ARG A 118 -5.10 -16.08 -11.93
C ARG A 118 -3.63 -15.83 -12.28
N TYR A 119 -2.86 -15.34 -11.31
CA TYR A 119 -1.41 -15.23 -11.48
C TYR A 119 -0.77 -16.61 -11.60
N TYR A 120 -1.12 -17.54 -10.69
CA TYR A 120 -0.46 -18.85 -10.64
C TYR A 120 -0.68 -19.68 -11.89
N SER A 121 -1.87 -19.64 -12.50
CA SER A 121 -2.17 -20.43 -13.70
C SER A 121 -1.26 -20.15 -14.90
N SER A 122 -0.61 -18.99 -14.94
CA SER A 122 0.34 -18.64 -16.02
C SER A 122 1.63 -19.47 -16.01
N PHE A 123 1.94 -20.16 -14.90
CA PHE A 123 3.13 -21.01 -14.74
C PHE A 123 2.85 -22.52 -14.95
N PHE A 124 1.59 -22.88 -15.20
CA PHE A 124 1.18 -24.28 -15.34
C PHE A 124 1.00 -24.66 -16.80
N ASN A 125 1.45 -25.86 -17.17
CA ASN A 125 1.13 -26.47 -18.44
C ASN A 125 -0.31 -26.98 -18.41
N PRO A 126 -1.23 -26.48 -19.26
CA PRO A 126 -2.61 -26.95 -19.32
C PRO A 126 -2.79 -28.35 -19.90
N GLY A 127 -1.71 -29.03 -20.34
CA GLY A 127 -1.79 -30.34 -20.98
C GLY A 127 -2.12 -30.28 -22.48
N ASP A 128 -2.34 -31.47 -23.05
CA ASP A 128 -2.66 -31.65 -24.48
C ASP A 128 -4.11 -31.29 -24.84
N ASP A 129 -4.98 -31.16 -23.83
CA ASP A 129 -6.38 -30.76 -23.99
C ASP A 129 -6.55 -29.24 -24.15
N GLU A 130 -5.47 -28.45 -24.01
CA GLU A 130 -5.43 -26.98 -24.05
C GLU A 130 -6.44 -26.29 -23.11
N ALA A 131 -7.13 -27.07 -22.27
CA ALA A 131 -8.09 -26.61 -21.30
C ALA A 131 -7.31 -26.17 -20.06
N LEU A 132 -6.80 -24.94 -20.11
CA LEU A 132 -6.28 -24.24 -18.93
C LEU A 132 -7.22 -24.51 -17.78
N GLY A 133 -6.69 -25.08 -16.69
CA GLY A 133 -7.44 -25.63 -15.58
C GLY A 133 -8.35 -24.60 -14.91
N TYR A 134 -9.46 -24.26 -15.55
CA TYR A 134 -10.55 -23.40 -15.13
C TYR A 134 -11.86 -23.99 -15.66
N ASP A 135 -12.78 -24.28 -14.75
CA ASP A 135 -14.15 -24.67 -15.04
C ASP A 135 -14.95 -23.38 -15.05
N CYS A 136 -15.06 -22.78 -16.24
CA CYS A 136 -15.97 -21.68 -16.44
C CYS A 136 -17.36 -22.29 -16.57
N ASN A 137 -18.13 -22.27 -15.47
CA ASN A 137 -19.50 -22.74 -15.48
C ASN A 137 -20.28 -21.96 -16.56
N THR A 138 -20.52 -22.56 -17.72
CA THR A 138 -21.38 -21.97 -18.75
C THR A 138 -22.83 -22.08 -18.29
N VAL A 139 -23.22 -21.29 -17.28
CA VAL A 139 -24.59 -21.21 -16.79
C VAL A 139 -25.43 -20.45 -17.82
N GLY A 140 -25.96 -21.15 -18.82
CA GLY A 140 -27.10 -20.63 -19.58
C GLY A 140 -27.22 -20.95 -21.08
N ALA A 141 -26.23 -21.55 -21.72
CA ALA A 141 -26.40 -21.98 -23.11
C ALA A 141 -25.56 -23.23 -23.34
N ASN A 142 -26.24 -24.36 -23.59
CA ASN A 142 -25.72 -25.67 -24.01
C ASN A 142 -24.22 -25.89 -23.73
N PRO A 143 -23.84 -26.72 -22.74
CA PRO A 143 -22.43 -27.03 -22.52
C PRO A 143 -21.81 -27.45 -23.86
N PRO A 144 -20.74 -26.78 -24.32
CA PRO A 144 -20.07 -27.21 -25.54
C PRO A 144 -19.71 -28.68 -25.36
N ALA A 145 -19.92 -29.48 -26.41
CA ALA A 145 -19.68 -30.92 -26.35
C ALA A 145 -18.29 -31.17 -25.76
N VAL A 146 -18.21 -32.08 -24.79
CA VAL A 146 -16.98 -32.50 -24.10
C VAL A 146 -15.84 -32.62 -25.13
N GLY A 147 -14.85 -31.72 -25.04
CA GLY A 147 -13.72 -31.64 -25.99
C GLY A 147 -13.64 -30.40 -26.88
N GLN A 148 -14.56 -29.43 -26.78
CA GLN A 148 -14.32 -28.09 -27.33
C GLN A 148 -13.61 -27.24 -26.28
N ALA A 149 -12.31 -26.99 -26.48
CA ALA A 149 -11.53 -26.08 -25.67
C ALA A 149 -12.26 -24.74 -25.54
N ALA A 150 -12.39 -24.24 -24.31
CA ALA A 150 -12.94 -22.93 -24.03
C ALA A 150 -12.19 -21.91 -24.90
N ARG A 151 -12.92 -21.08 -25.65
CA ARG A 151 -12.26 -20.08 -26.51
C ARG A 151 -11.46 -19.14 -25.61
N ASP A 152 -10.34 -18.63 -26.11
CA ASP A 152 -9.47 -17.68 -25.43
C ASP A 152 -10.18 -16.55 -24.65
N ASP A 153 -11.37 -16.13 -25.10
CA ASP A 153 -12.22 -15.09 -24.50
C ASP A 153 -12.96 -15.53 -23.22
N GLU A 154 -13.17 -16.83 -23.01
CA GLU A 154 -13.83 -17.41 -21.82
C GLU A 154 -12.90 -17.44 -20.61
N ARG A 155 -11.58 -17.36 -20.80
CA ARG A 155 -10.54 -17.32 -19.73
C ARG A 155 -10.64 -16.13 -18.77
N ASN A 156 -11.45 -15.13 -19.10
CA ASN A 156 -11.59 -13.87 -18.37
C ASN A 156 -13.02 -13.64 -17.89
N ARG A 157 -13.82 -14.69 -17.71
CA ARG A 157 -15.10 -14.56 -17.03
C ARG A 157 -14.90 -14.69 -15.52
N ASP A 158 -15.69 -13.92 -14.77
CA ASP A 158 -15.65 -13.89 -13.31
C ASP A 158 -16.19 -15.19 -12.66
N ASP A 159 -16.75 -16.11 -13.47
CA ASP A 159 -17.33 -17.40 -13.06
C ASP A 159 -16.39 -18.61 -13.27
N CYS A 160 -15.15 -18.36 -13.69
CA CYS A 160 -14.15 -19.40 -13.91
C CYS A 160 -13.47 -19.80 -12.59
N VAL A 161 -13.73 -21.01 -12.11
CA VAL A 161 -13.04 -21.59 -10.95
C VAL A 161 -11.87 -22.43 -11.43
N PRO A 162 -10.64 -22.34 -10.89
CA PRO A 162 -9.55 -23.21 -11.30
C PRO A 162 -9.95 -24.70 -11.22
N LEU A 163 -9.90 -25.46 -12.32
CA LEU A 163 -10.06 -26.91 -12.33
C LEU A 163 -8.91 -27.53 -11.53
N ARG A 164 -9.21 -27.89 -10.29
CA ARG A 164 -8.31 -28.62 -9.38
C ARG A 164 -7.93 -30.04 -9.87
N ARG A 165 -8.40 -30.47 -11.06
CA ARG A 165 -8.30 -31.85 -11.56
C ARG A 165 -7.43 -32.03 -12.80
N THR A 166 -6.89 -30.97 -13.38
CA THR A 166 -5.99 -31.10 -14.52
C THR A 166 -4.63 -31.59 -14.00
N LEU A 167 -3.98 -32.49 -14.74
CA LEU A 167 -2.65 -33.05 -14.46
C LEU A 167 -1.55 -32.01 -14.71
N ASP A 168 -1.85 -30.74 -14.42
CA ASP A 168 -1.06 -29.61 -14.86
C ASP A 168 0.24 -29.59 -14.08
N ARG A 169 1.32 -29.75 -14.83
CA ARG A 169 2.66 -29.66 -14.28
C ARG A 169 3.03 -28.18 -14.22
N ASN A 170 3.25 -27.67 -13.00
CA ASN A 170 3.94 -26.39 -12.84
C ASN A 170 5.31 -26.53 -13.53
N THR A 171 5.53 -25.75 -14.59
CA THR A 171 6.80 -25.73 -15.34
C THR A 171 7.77 -24.70 -14.79
N GLY A 172 7.24 -23.80 -13.97
CA GLY A 172 7.93 -22.63 -13.44
C GLY A 172 8.43 -21.65 -14.48
N GLN A 173 7.81 -21.64 -15.66
CA GLN A 173 8.15 -20.74 -16.75
C GLN A 173 6.90 -20.00 -17.19
N ASN A 174 7.01 -18.68 -17.34
CA ASN A 174 5.93 -17.81 -17.79
C ASN A 174 6.24 -17.17 -19.16
N PRO A 175 5.28 -17.20 -20.11
CA PRO A 175 4.12 -18.08 -20.13
C PRO A 175 4.61 -19.53 -20.14
N PHE A 176 3.73 -20.47 -19.79
CA PHE A 176 3.93 -21.83 -20.25
C PHE A 176 3.90 -21.83 -21.79
N ILE A 177 5.07 -21.62 -22.39
CA ILE A 177 5.29 -21.79 -23.82
C ILE A 177 5.83 -23.20 -23.93
N GLY A 178 4.96 -24.14 -24.29
CA GLY A 178 5.42 -25.36 -24.96
C GLY A 178 6.38 -24.88 -26.04
N LYS A 179 7.65 -25.28 -25.94
CA LYS A 179 8.73 -24.78 -26.80
C LYS A 179 8.22 -24.61 -28.23
N ASP A 180 8.57 -23.51 -28.89
CA ASP A 180 8.23 -23.35 -30.29
C ASP A 180 8.74 -24.56 -31.11
N ALA A 181 8.33 -24.69 -32.36
CA ALA A 181 8.74 -25.81 -33.21
C ALA A 181 10.28 -25.99 -33.33
N ASN A 182 11.07 -24.99 -32.91
CA ASN A 182 12.53 -25.01 -32.91
C ASN A 182 13.15 -25.25 -31.51
N GLY A 183 12.34 -25.50 -30.48
CA GLY A 183 12.83 -25.71 -29.12
C GLY A 183 13.11 -24.42 -28.34
N GLY A 184 12.81 -23.25 -28.91
CA GLY A 184 12.99 -21.93 -28.30
C GLY A 184 11.79 -21.56 -27.43
N VAL A 185 12.07 -21.01 -26.25
CA VAL A 185 11.09 -20.23 -25.50
C VAL A 185 11.16 -18.83 -26.09
N GLY A 186 10.02 -18.17 -26.36
CA GLY A 186 10.08 -16.75 -26.71
C GLY A 186 10.59 -15.98 -25.50
N ASP A 187 11.87 -15.60 -25.47
CA ASP A 187 12.61 -14.99 -24.34
C ASP A 187 12.07 -13.63 -23.84
N LYS A 188 10.82 -13.27 -24.15
CA LYS A 188 10.33 -11.89 -24.13
C LYS A 188 9.03 -11.69 -23.37
N GLU A 189 8.43 -12.76 -22.88
CA GLU A 189 7.19 -12.70 -22.13
C GLU A 189 7.44 -13.05 -20.66
N ASN A 190 6.66 -12.46 -19.78
CA ASN A 190 6.70 -12.71 -18.35
C ASN A 190 5.25 -12.61 -17.81
N ALA A 191 5.01 -12.98 -16.56
CA ALA A 191 3.68 -12.99 -15.95
C ALA A 191 2.94 -11.67 -16.13
N PHE A 192 3.67 -10.55 -16.00
CA PHE A 192 3.11 -9.21 -16.06
C PHE A 192 3.01 -8.67 -17.50
N CYS A 193 3.61 -9.36 -18.47
CA CYS A 193 3.71 -8.99 -19.88
C CYS A 193 3.67 -10.23 -20.79
N GLY A 194 2.47 -10.81 -20.96
CA GLY A 194 2.21 -11.91 -21.89
C GLY A 194 1.25 -11.53 -23.03
N THR A 195 1.37 -12.23 -24.17
CA THR A 195 0.55 -12.02 -25.39
C THR A 195 -0.93 -12.37 -25.20
N VAL A 196 -1.30 -13.10 -24.15
CA VAL A 196 -2.70 -13.42 -23.81
C VAL A 196 -3.50 -12.15 -23.49
N SER A 197 -2.85 -11.12 -22.93
CA SER A 197 -3.42 -9.77 -22.74
C SER A 197 -3.61 -8.98 -24.05
N TYR A 198 -3.06 -9.47 -25.17
CA TYR A 198 -3.03 -8.75 -26.44
C TYR A 198 -4.25 -9.04 -27.33
N ARG A 199 -4.90 -10.22 -27.22
CA ARG A 199 -6.05 -10.57 -28.07
C ARG A 199 -7.33 -9.80 -27.75
N ARG A 200 -7.64 -9.53 -26.47
CA ARG A 200 -8.76 -8.62 -26.11
C ARG A 200 -8.55 -7.21 -26.66
N ASN A 201 -7.30 -6.75 -26.71
CA ASN A 201 -6.95 -5.47 -27.31
C ASN A 201 -7.12 -5.44 -28.84
N ALA A 202 -7.14 -6.60 -29.54
CA ALA A 202 -7.45 -6.65 -30.96
C ALA A 202 -8.95 -6.40 -31.22
N PHE A 203 -9.85 -6.94 -30.38
CA PHE A 203 -11.28 -6.62 -30.42
C PHE A 203 -11.53 -5.14 -30.12
N LEU A 204 -10.89 -4.60 -29.08
CA LEU A 204 -11.02 -3.18 -28.71
C LEU A 204 -10.43 -2.22 -29.76
N ARG A 205 -9.33 -2.61 -30.43
CA ARG A 205 -8.80 -1.89 -31.61
C ARG A 205 -9.77 -1.92 -32.79
N ASN A 206 -10.45 -3.05 -33.03
CA ASN A 206 -11.43 -3.17 -34.12
C ASN A 206 -12.67 -2.29 -33.91
N ILE A 207 -13.04 -1.97 -32.67
CA ILE A 207 -14.12 -1.01 -32.35
C ILE A 207 -13.62 0.43 -32.18
N GLY A 208 -12.38 0.73 -32.58
CA GLY A 208 -11.83 2.09 -32.56
C GLY A 208 -11.47 2.63 -31.18
N ILE A 209 -11.52 1.79 -30.13
CA ILE A 209 -11.11 2.18 -28.78
C ILE A 209 -9.61 1.94 -28.66
N THR A 210 -8.83 2.96 -29.01
CA THR A 210 -7.39 2.98 -28.70
C THR A 210 -7.18 3.24 -27.20
N LEU A 211 -7.09 2.17 -26.42
CA LEU A 211 -6.66 2.20 -25.02
C LEU A 211 -5.16 2.55 -24.90
N PHE A 212 -4.81 3.81 -25.14
CA PHE A 212 -3.48 4.34 -24.83
C PHE A 212 -3.37 4.63 -23.33
N GLY A 213 -3.17 3.62 -22.50
CA GLY A 213 -3.08 3.79 -21.05
C GLY A 213 -2.32 2.66 -20.38
N ASN A 214 -1.03 2.85 -20.19
CA ASN A 214 -0.19 2.24 -19.15
C ASN A 214 -0.07 0.70 -19.05
N LEU A 215 -0.47 -0.08 -20.05
CA LEU A 215 0.29 -1.31 -20.40
C LEU A 215 1.61 -0.96 -21.12
N ALA A 216 2.21 0.17 -20.76
CA ALA A 216 3.47 0.66 -21.30
C ALA A 216 4.68 -0.15 -20.82
N ALA A 217 4.48 -1.07 -19.86
CA ALA A 217 5.52 -1.97 -19.37
C ALA A 217 5.98 -2.96 -20.46
N CYS A 218 5.09 -3.42 -21.34
CA CYS A 218 5.45 -4.31 -22.45
C CYS A 218 5.72 -3.51 -23.74
N ARG A 219 6.52 -2.43 -23.64
CA ARG A 219 6.86 -1.60 -24.81
C ARG A 219 8.06 -2.19 -25.56
N GLY A 220 7.78 -2.77 -26.72
CA GLY A 220 8.78 -3.18 -27.72
C GLY A 220 9.50 -4.46 -27.33
N ASP A 221 8.92 -5.60 -27.66
CA ASP A 221 9.52 -6.94 -27.67
C ASP A 221 10.46 -7.29 -26.50
N ARG A 222 10.29 -6.69 -25.32
CA ARG A 222 11.08 -6.97 -24.13
C ARG A 222 10.16 -7.01 -22.91
N ALA A 223 10.40 -7.99 -22.04
CA ALA A 223 9.76 -8.06 -20.74
C ALA A 223 10.14 -6.82 -19.90
N PRO A 224 9.23 -6.34 -19.03
CA PRO A 224 9.52 -5.24 -18.13
C PRO A 224 10.65 -5.65 -17.19
N THR A 225 11.69 -4.83 -17.18
CA THR A 225 12.81 -5.01 -16.26
C THR A 225 12.45 -4.46 -14.88
N GLN A 226 13.24 -4.80 -13.86
CA GLN A 226 13.09 -4.22 -12.52
C GLN A 226 13.07 -2.68 -12.53
N ALA A 227 13.75 -2.05 -13.49
CA ALA A 227 13.76 -0.60 -13.66
C ALA A 227 12.45 -0.03 -14.25
N ASP A 228 11.68 -0.85 -14.97
CA ASP A 228 10.37 -0.49 -15.51
C ASP A 228 9.25 -0.63 -14.46
N ILE A 229 9.55 -1.28 -13.31
CA ILE A 229 8.58 -1.49 -12.23
C ILE A 229 8.30 -0.17 -11.53
N LYS A 230 7.01 0.21 -11.54
CA LYS A 230 6.52 1.38 -10.85
C LYS A 230 6.56 1.16 -9.34
N LEU A 231 7.09 2.16 -8.63
CA LEU A 231 7.00 2.25 -7.18
C LEU A 231 5.53 2.15 -6.74
N LEU A 232 5.27 1.17 -5.89
CA LEU A 232 3.94 0.79 -5.44
C LEU A 232 3.49 1.64 -4.26
N PRO A 233 2.27 2.21 -4.26
CA PRO A 233 1.75 2.94 -3.10
C PRO A 233 1.27 2.01 -1.98
N GLU A 234 1.09 0.72 -2.28
CA GLU A 234 0.48 -0.29 -1.41
C GLU A 234 1.34 -1.56 -1.39
N LEU A 235 1.38 -2.23 -0.25
CA LEU A 235 2.05 -3.51 -0.07
C LEU A 235 1.07 -4.57 0.42
N TYR A 236 1.04 -5.70 -0.29
CA TYR A 236 0.17 -6.82 0.00
C TYR A 236 1.01 -8.00 0.49
N LEU A 237 0.64 -8.53 1.66
CA LEU A 237 1.32 -9.63 2.30
C LEU A 237 0.31 -10.73 2.64
N ILE A 238 0.72 -11.98 2.52
CA ILE A 238 -0.02 -13.16 3.01
C ILE A 238 0.77 -13.81 4.15
N SER A 239 0.12 -14.22 5.23
CA SER A 239 0.75 -14.95 6.32
C SER A 239 1.30 -16.30 5.86
N GLY A 240 2.29 -16.86 6.56
CA GLY A 240 2.89 -18.14 6.18
C GLY A 240 1.94 -19.35 6.17
N ASP A 241 0.77 -19.24 6.79
CA ASP A 241 -0.30 -20.24 6.78
C ASP A 241 -1.39 -19.94 5.72
N ALA A 242 -1.22 -18.91 4.91
CA ALA A 242 -2.20 -18.38 3.95
C ALA A 242 -3.56 -17.92 4.53
N ARG A 243 -3.73 -17.90 5.86
CA ARG A 243 -5.02 -17.59 6.50
C ARG A 243 -5.24 -16.11 6.75
N GLN A 244 -4.22 -15.29 6.63
CA GLN A 244 -4.34 -13.86 6.86
C GLN A 244 -3.66 -13.10 5.73
N LYS A 245 -4.29 -12.02 5.32
CA LYS A 245 -3.74 -11.08 4.35
C LYS A 245 -3.62 -9.72 4.99
N THR A 246 -2.45 -9.11 4.88
CA THR A 246 -2.14 -7.80 5.43
C THR A 246 -1.86 -6.83 4.30
N MET A 247 -2.46 -5.65 4.38
CA MET A 247 -2.23 -4.54 3.48
C MET A 247 -1.60 -3.39 4.22
N LEU A 248 -0.50 -2.87 3.69
CA LEU A 248 0.15 -1.66 4.16
C LEU A 248 -0.01 -0.58 3.11
N ALA A 249 -0.53 0.56 3.51
CA ALA A 249 -0.78 1.67 2.61
C ALA A 249 -0.60 3.01 3.32
N ARG A 250 -0.38 4.06 2.52
CA ARG A 250 -0.49 5.44 2.99
C ARG A 250 -1.92 5.88 2.87
N GLU A 251 -2.52 6.29 3.97
CA GLU A 251 -3.92 6.67 4.03
C GLU A 251 -4.09 8.08 4.59
N ARG A 252 -5.07 8.82 4.06
CA ARG A 252 -5.41 10.15 4.55
C ARG A 252 -6.21 10.04 5.84
N ILE A 253 -5.66 10.57 6.93
CA ILE A 253 -6.31 10.58 8.25
C ILE A 253 -6.96 11.91 8.60
N GLY A 254 -6.69 12.97 7.82
CA GLY A 254 -7.23 14.30 8.09
C GLY A 254 -6.66 15.38 7.18
N GLY A 255 -6.68 16.61 7.69
CA GLY A 255 -6.20 17.79 6.99
C GLY A 255 -7.16 18.35 5.94
N ILE A 256 -6.96 19.62 5.61
CA ILE A 256 -7.68 20.32 4.53
C ILE A 256 -7.12 19.89 3.16
N ALA A 257 -7.88 20.10 2.08
CA ALA A 257 -7.49 19.67 0.72
C ALA A 257 -6.10 20.18 0.26
N ILE A 258 -5.65 21.33 0.79
CA ILE A 258 -4.34 21.91 0.45
C ILE A 258 -3.18 21.39 1.32
N SER A 259 -3.48 20.70 2.42
CA SER A 259 -2.51 20.13 3.34
C SER A 259 -3.07 18.85 3.96
N PRO A 260 -3.28 17.80 3.15
CA PRO A 260 -3.76 16.52 3.65
C PRO A 260 -2.74 15.90 4.60
N ILE A 261 -3.25 15.24 5.64
CA ILE A 261 -2.43 14.52 6.61
C ILE A 261 -2.57 13.04 6.33
N TYR A 262 -1.44 12.37 6.19
CA TYR A 262 -1.36 10.95 5.89
C TYR A 262 -0.69 10.19 7.03
N ALA A 263 -1.18 8.99 7.27
CA ALA A 263 -0.57 8.02 8.16
C ALA A 263 -0.14 6.77 7.37
N LEU A 264 0.79 6.02 7.94
CA LEU A 264 0.94 4.62 7.57
C LEU A 264 -0.21 3.86 8.21
N SER A 265 -0.96 3.16 7.37
CA SER A 265 -2.12 2.38 7.76
C SER A 265 -1.92 0.91 7.45
N LEU A 266 -2.50 0.06 8.29
CA LEU A 266 -2.49 -1.39 8.19
C LEU A 266 -3.94 -1.87 8.15
N LEU A 267 -4.25 -2.79 7.23
CA LEU A 267 -5.52 -3.52 7.15
C LEU A 267 -5.22 -5.02 7.20
N ARG A 268 -5.97 -5.78 8.00
CA ARG A 268 -5.91 -7.25 7.99
C ARG A 268 -7.23 -7.85 7.50
N MET A 269 -7.08 -8.91 6.74
CA MET A 269 -8.16 -9.76 6.25
C MET A 269 -7.90 -11.19 6.69
N GLU A 270 -8.97 -11.90 7.01
CA GLU A 270 -8.97 -13.33 7.31
C GLU A 270 -9.42 -14.11 6.07
N GLY A 271 -8.68 -15.15 5.77
CA GLY A 271 -9.00 -16.13 4.76
C GLY A 271 -10.17 -16.99 5.22
N ARG A 272 -11.14 -17.16 4.33
CA ARG A 272 -12.28 -18.05 4.50
C ARG A 272 -12.19 -19.18 3.48
N ASP A 273 -12.24 -20.38 4.03
CA ASP A 273 -12.40 -21.64 3.32
C ASP A 273 -13.89 -22.02 3.41
N VAL A 274 -14.63 -21.96 2.30
CA VAL A 274 -16.08 -22.18 2.24
C VAL A 274 -16.40 -23.67 2.17
N ASP A 275 -15.55 -24.48 1.53
CA ASP A 275 -15.73 -25.92 1.33
C ASP A 275 -14.97 -26.80 2.35
N ASN A 276 -14.15 -26.20 3.21
CA ASN A 276 -13.28 -26.84 4.22
C ASN A 276 -12.25 -27.81 3.62
N ASP A 277 -11.77 -27.54 2.41
CA ASP A 277 -10.74 -28.36 1.78
C ASP A 277 -9.29 -27.99 2.20
N GLY A 278 -9.15 -26.96 3.03
CA GLY A 278 -7.88 -26.44 3.54
C GLY A 278 -7.29 -25.32 2.66
N VAL A 279 -7.97 -24.91 1.59
CA VAL A 279 -7.57 -23.82 0.70
C VAL A 279 -8.42 -22.59 0.99
N ILE A 280 -7.77 -21.45 1.13
CA ILE A 280 -8.48 -20.19 1.28
C ILE A 280 -9.02 -19.75 -0.09
N GLU A 281 -10.33 -19.53 -0.17
CA GLU A 281 -11.03 -19.16 -1.41
C GLU A 281 -11.35 -17.67 -1.47
N SER A 282 -11.53 -17.04 -0.31
CA SER A 282 -11.84 -15.62 -0.21
C SER A 282 -11.17 -15.01 1.00
N PHE A 283 -10.84 -13.72 0.92
CA PHE A 283 -10.38 -12.94 2.06
C PHE A 283 -11.48 -11.95 2.45
N ILE A 284 -11.91 -12.01 3.70
CA ILE A 284 -12.85 -11.08 4.31
C ILE A 284 -12.13 -10.27 5.37
N CYS A 285 -12.64 -9.11 5.74
CA CYS A 285 -11.95 -8.30 6.73
C CYS A 285 -11.97 -8.94 8.11
N ALA A 286 -10.82 -8.84 8.80
CA ALA A 286 -10.73 -9.32 10.18
C ALA A 286 -11.70 -8.52 11.05
N PRO A 287 -12.29 -9.12 12.10
CA PRO A 287 -13.40 -8.52 12.85
C PRO A 287 -13.05 -7.19 13.53
N GLU A 288 -11.77 -6.90 13.74
CA GLU A 288 -11.28 -5.62 14.25
C GLU A 288 -11.20 -4.51 13.19
N PHE A 289 -11.42 -4.82 11.90
CA PHE A 289 -11.49 -3.88 10.79
C PHE A 289 -12.91 -3.83 10.23
N ASN A 290 -13.35 -2.67 9.76
CA ASN A 290 -14.67 -2.51 9.16
C ASN A 290 -14.49 -2.22 7.68
N CYS A 291 -14.75 -3.18 6.80
CA CYS A 291 -14.56 -2.97 5.37
C CYS A 291 -15.82 -2.45 4.73
N ARG A 292 -15.95 -1.12 4.67
CA ARG A 292 -17.11 -0.50 4.05
C ARG A 292 -16.93 -0.48 2.54
N GLY A 293 -17.34 -1.57 1.89
CA GLY A 293 -17.11 -1.76 0.46
C GLY A 293 -18.28 -2.24 -0.40
N THR A 294 -19.27 -2.96 0.15
CA THR A 294 -20.27 -3.65 -0.71
C THR A 294 -21.74 -3.42 -0.32
N GLY A 295 -22.03 -2.49 0.58
CA GLY A 295 -23.40 -2.02 0.77
C GLY A 295 -23.89 -1.30 -0.48
N ASP A 296 -24.84 -1.92 -1.19
CA ASP A 296 -25.62 -1.39 -2.33
C ASP A 296 -25.13 -1.62 -3.76
N VAL A 297 -24.81 -2.86 -4.15
CA VAL A 297 -25.01 -3.27 -5.57
C VAL A 297 -25.68 -4.64 -5.76
N ALA A 298 -26.63 -4.98 -4.88
CA ALA A 298 -27.70 -5.88 -5.28
C ALA A 298 -28.98 -5.05 -5.32
N GLY A 299 -29.69 -5.06 -6.45
CA GLY A 299 -30.96 -4.39 -6.70
C GLY A 299 -32.10 -4.84 -5.77
N VAL A 300 -31.93 -4.65 -4.47
CA VAL A 300 -33.02 -4.64 -3.51
C VAL A 300 -33.62 -3.24 -3.63
N ASN A 301 -34.77 -3.17 -4.31
CA ASN A 301 -35.62 -2.00 -4.33
C ASN A 301 -36.07 -1.68 -2.89
N SER A 302 -35.22 -1.02 -2.11
CA SER A 302 -35.61 -0.46 -0.83
C SER A 302 -36.53 0.73 -1.12
N PRO A 303 -37.79 0.72 -0.64
CA PRO A 303 -38.76 1.77 -0.94
C PRO A 303 -38.25 3.11 -0.42
N ALA A 304 -38.39 4.14 -1.26
CA ALA A 304 -37.93 5.51 -1.05
C ALA A 304 -38.44 6.10 0.29
N GLY A 305 -37.63 5.92 1.34
CA GLY A 305 -37.72 6.69 2.58
C GLY A 305 -36.84 7.94 2.48
N PRO A 306 -37.18 9.03 3.19
CA PRO A 306 -36.38 10.25 3.20
C PRO A 306 -34.96 9.96 3.70
N VAL A 307 -34.00 10.15 2.80
CA VAL A 307 -32.56 9.93 2.95
C VAL A 307 -31.99 11.04 3.83
N ASN A 308 -31.98 10.87 5.16
CA ASN A 308 -31.28 11.79 6.07
C ASN A 308 -30.62 11.10 7.29
N ASP A 309 -30.73 9.78 7.42
CA ASP A 309 -29.97 9.00 8.39
C ASP A 309 -29.12 8.02 7.60
N CYS A 310 -27.78 8.06 7.73
CA CYS A 310 -26.92 6.99 7.24
C CYS A 310 -27.42 5.71 7.93
N PRO A 311 -28.12 4.79 7.23
CA PRO A 311 -28.61 3.60 7.88
C PRO A 311 -27.37 2.87 8.37
N SER A 312 -27.32 2.57 9.66
CA SER A 312 -26.44 1.53 10.15
C SER A 312 -26.89 0.23 9.48
N VAL A 313 -26.40 -0.02 8.25
CA VAL A 313 -26.49 -1.32 7.61
C VAL A 313 -25.88 -2.27 8.62
N GLY A 314 -26.73 -3.11 9.21
CA GLY A 314 -26.30 -4.03 10.24
C GLY A 314 -25.16 -4.89 9.69
N ASN A 315 -24.11 -5.06 10.50
CA ASN A 315 -22.85 -5.77 10.20
C ASN A 315 -23.00 -7.29 9.89
N ASN A 316 -24.10 -7.72 9.28
CA ASN A 316 -24.48 -9.12 9.12
C ASN A 316 -24.64 -9.56 7.65
N LEU A 317 -24.19 -8.76 6.68
CA LEU A 317 -24.11 -9.24 5.30
C LEU A 317 -22.78 -10.00 5.11
N PRO A 318 -22.82 -11.31 4.80
CA PRO A 318 -21.61 -12.07 4.54
C PRO A 318 -20.98 -11.61 3.21
N GLY A 319 -19.73 -11.15 3.24
CA GLY A 319 -18.92 -10.92 2.04
C GLY A 319 -18.46 -9.48 1.78
N GLU A 320 -18.35 -8.62 2.80
CA GLU A 320 -17.78 -7.28 2.61
C GLU A 320 -16.27 -7.37 2.32
N VAL A 321 -15.87 -6.81 1.17
CA VAL A 321 -14.49 -6.74 0.70
C VAL A 321 -13.95 -5.32 0.88
N PRO A 322 -12.69 -5.12 1.27
CA PRO A 322 -12.13 -3.79 1.54
C PRO A 322 -12.07 -2.92 0.29
N ARG A 323 -12.19 -1.59 0.48
CA ARG A 323 -11.93 -0.60 -0.57
C ARG A 323 -10.45 -0.30 -0.70
N ARG A 324 -10.04 0.15 -1.89
CA ARG A 324 -8.67 0.55 -2.22
C ARG A 324 -8.29 1.86 -1.51
N PRO A 325 -7.17 1.93 -0.77
CA PRO A 325 -6.75 3.15 -0.06
C PRO A 325 -6.20 4.26 -0.99
N SER A 326 -5.96 3.97 -2.28
CA SER A 326 -5.30 4.88 -3.22
C SER A 326 -6.20 5.60 -4.23
N GLU A 327 -7.53 5.49 -4.14
CA GLU A 327 -8.37 6.44 -4.87
C GLU A 327 -8.35 7.75 -4.09
N GLU A 328 -7.33 8.58 -4.35
CA GLU A 328 -7.39 10.01 -4.09
C GLU A 328 -8.72 10.47 -4.69
N LEU A 329 -9.75 10.57 -3.85
CA LEU A 329 -11.03 11.17 -4.19
C LEU A 329 -10.68 12.55 -4.71
N TYR A 330 -10.68 12.67 -6.04
CA TYR A 330 -10.46 13.94 -6.69
C TYR A 330 -11.54 14.88 -6.13
N PRO A 331 -11.16 16.08 -5.65
CA PRO A 331 -12.12 16.99 -5.02
C PRO A 331 -13.26 17.44 -5.95
N SER A 332 -13.25 17.06 -7.23
CA SER A 332 -14.36 17.26 -8.16
C SER A 332 -15.53 16.31 -7.97
N ASP A 333 -15.32 15.14 -7.37
CA ASP A 333 -16.41 14.16 -7.09
C ASP A 333 -16.96 14.33 -5.66
N ALA A 334 -16.42 15.29 -4.91
CA ALA A 334 -17.01 15.79 -3.68
C ALA A 334 -18.29 16.56 -3.99
N ASN A 335 -19.36 15.83 -4.32
CA ASN A 335 -20.67 16.30 -3.95
C ASN A 335 -20.68 16.35 -2.42
N PHE A 336 -20.24 17.49 -1.87
CA PHE A 336 -19.89 17.78 -0.47
C PHE A 336 -21.05 17.56 0.53
N ASN A 337 -22.18 17.07 0.02
CA ASN A 337 -23.40 16.72 0.73
C ASN A 337 -23.60 15.22 0.92
N ASP A 338 -22.68 14.36 0.47
CA ASP A 338 -22.68 12.98 0.96
C ASP A 338 -22.15 12.95 2.40
N LEU A 339 -23.06 13.16 3.34
CA LEU A 339 -22.79 13.21 4.77
C LEU A 339 -22.22 11.89 5.32
N CYS A 340 -22.28 10.79 4.56
CA CYS A 340 -21.77 9.48 5.00
C CYS A 340 -20.27 9.26 4.65
N ASP A 341 -19.70 10.07 3.76
CA ASP A 341 -18.28 10.05 3.37
C ASP A 341 -17.47 11.20 4.01
N LYS A 342 -18.09 12.00 4.87
CA LYS A 342 -17.33 12.96 5.67
C LYS A 342 -16.50 12.18 6.70
N PRO A 343 -15.17 12.34 6.73
CA PRO A 343 -14.38 12.02 7.90
C PRO A 343 -14.72 13.06 8.98
N ALA A 344 -15.96 13.03 9.47
CA ALA A 344 -16.42 14.01 10.43
C ALA A 344 -15.79 13.75 11.80
N ASP A 345 -15.43 12.50 12.15
CA ASP A 345 -14.94 12.17 13.50
C ASP A 345 -14.04 10.90 13.58
N GLY A 346 -13.16 10.65 12.61
CA GLY A 346 -12.15 9.58 12.73
C GLY A 346 -11.92 8.77 11.47
N PHE A 347 -10.82 8.03 11.48
CA PHE A 347 -10.28 7.15 10.44
C PHE A 347 -11.31 6.55 9.49
N VAL A 348 -10.99 6.50 8.19
CA VAL A 348 -11.72 5.62 7.25
C VAL A 348 -11.64 4.22 7.86
N LYS A 349 -12.79 3.66 8.24
CA LYS A 349 -12.89 2.58 9.25
C LYS A 349 -12.25 1.25 8.83
N ASP A 350 -11.78 1.17 7.59
CA ASP A 350 -11.17 0.00 6.99
C ASP A 350 -9.72 -0.19 7.44
N PHE A 351 -9.04 0.88 7.89
CA PHE A 351 -7.62 0.86 8.16
C PHE A 351 -7.28 1.35 9.57
N VAL A 352 -6.27 0.72 10.17
CA VAL A 352 -5.73 1.10 11.47
C VAL A 352 -4.42 1.87 11.27
N PRO A 353 -4.32 3.13 11.70
CA PRO A 353 -3.07 3.88 11.64
C PRO A 353 -2.04 3.23 12.58
N ILE A 354 -0.85 2.95 12.05
CA ILE A 354 0.27 2.40 12.82
C ILE A 354 1.44 3.38 12.98
N SER A 355 1.37 4.55 12.31
CA SER A 355 2.31 5.66 12.55
C SER A 355 1.82 6.59 13.68
N PRO A 356 2.71 7.18 14.49
CA PRO A 356 2.34 8.20 15.46
C PRO A 356 1.65 9.41 14.81
N LEU A 357 0.60 9.95 15.44
CA LEU A 357 -0.19 11.08 14.90
C LEU A 357 0.59 12.40 14.74
N ARG A 358 1.74 12.52 15.39
CA ARG A 358 2.64 13.69 15.25
C ARG A 358 3.47 13.65 13.96
N VAL A 359 3.38 12.56 13.20
CA VAL A 359 4.10 12.35 11.94
C VAL A 359 3.10 12.37 10.78
N ASN A 360 3.45 13.09 9.73
CA ASN A 360 2.79 13.05 8.44
C ASN A 360 3.63 12.19 7.48
N VAL A 361 3.04 11.13 6.92
CA VAL A 361 3.70 10.26 5.94
C VAL A 361 3.52 10.86 4.55
N SER A 362 4.39 11.79 4.15
CA SER A 362 4.25 12.50 2.87
C SER A 362 4.50 11.59 1.66
N ARG A 363 5.33 10.55 1.79
CA ARG A 363 5.54 9.53 0.74
C ARG A 363 5.76 8.15 1.35
N LEU A 364 5.04 7.16 0.83
CA LEU A 364 5.27 5.75 1.11
C LEU A 364 5.25 5.00 -0.21
N GLN A 365 6.33 4.30 -0.50
CA GLN A 365 6.46 3.52 -1.72
C GLN A 365 7.17 2.21 -1.46
N PHE A 366 6.77 1.19 -2.19
CA PHE A 366 7.33 -0.16 -2.13
C PHE A 366 7.91 -0.55 -3.49
N LEU A 367 9.02 -1.26 -3.47
CA LEU A 367 9.62 -1.89 -4.64
C LEU A 367 9.85 -3.36 -4.33
N VAL A 368 9.02 -4.21 -4.92
CA VAL A 368 9.10 -5.67 -4.79
C VAL A 368 10.13 -6.23 -5.77
N SER A 369 10.99 -7.14 -5.33
CA SER A 369 11.98 -7.84 -6.16
C SER A 369 12.15 -9.29 -5.67
N PRO A 370 12.12 -10.31 -6.54
CA PRO A 370 11.90 -10.23 -7.99
C PRO A 370 10.47 -9.77 -8.32
N LEU A 371 10.26 -9.38 -9.59
CA LEU A 371 8.93 -9.00 -10.10
C LEU A 371 7.95 -10.16 -10.01
N GLU A 372 8.45 -11.36 -10.28
CA GLU A 372 7.67 -12.59 -10.22
C GLU A 372 7.95 -13.34 -8.94
N ASP A 373 7.02 -14.24 -8.60
CA ASP A 373 7.13 -15.10 -7.46
C ASP A 373 8.24 -16.14 -7.71
N PRO A 374 9.34 -16.10 -6.93
CA PRO A 374 10.47 -17.03 -7.09
C PRO A 374 10.07 -18.49 -6.87
N TYR A 375 8.97 -18.75 -6.15
CA TYR A 375 8.50 -20.10 -5.85
C TYR A 375 7.68 -20.71 -6.98
N TYR A 376 6.96 -19.87 -7.75
CA TYR A 376 6.22 -20.34 -8.92
C TYR A 376 7.07 -20.27 -10.18
N ALA A 377 7.84 -19.20 -10.39
CA ALA A 377 8.70 -19.00 -11.56
C ALA A 377 10.07 -19.71 -11.44
N PHE A 378 10.11 -20.90 -10.82
CA PHE A 378 11.37 -21.59 -10.51
C PHE A 378 12.16 -22.03 -11.75
N GLY A 379 11.53 -22.07 -12.93
CA GLY A 379 12.15 -22.38 -14.22
C GLY A 379 12.87 -21.19 -14.86
N GLU A 380 12.81 -20.01 -14.24
CA GLU A 380 13.43 -18.77 -14.70
C GLU A 380 14.61 -18.39 -13.79
N ALA A 381 15.82 -18.30 -14.36
CA ALA A 381 17.02 -18.07 -13.55
C ALA A 381 17.07 -16.68 -12.90
N GLU A 382 16.46 -15.68 -13.54
CA GLU A 382 16.51 -14.27 -13.10
C GLU A 382 15.66 -14.00 -11.84
N VAL A 383 14.69 -14.87 -11.58
CA VAL A 383 13.74 -14.74 -10.47
C VAL A 383 14.06 -15.70 -9.32
N GLN A 384 15.07 -16.56 -9.44
CA GLN A 384 15.55 -17.45 -8.36
C GLN A 384 16.34 -16.71 -7.27
N GLN A 385 15.75 -15.65 -6.71
CA GLN A 385 16.31 -14.90 -5.59
C GLN A 385 15.28 -14.76 -4.47
N GLN A 386 15.74 -14.57 -3.24
CA GLN A 386 14.85 -14.39 -2.09
C GLN A 386 14.00 -13.11 -2.30
N PRO A 387 12.68 -13.19 -2.06
CA PRO A 387 11.82 -12.04 -2.23
C PRO A 387 12.15 -10.96 -1.20
N ARG A 388 12.33 -9.73 -1.69
CA ARG A 388 12.66 -8.55 -0.89
C ARG A 388 11.84 -7.35 -1.32
N VAL A 389 11.60 -6.47 -0.37
CA VAL A 389 10.85 -5.22 -0.56
C VAL A 389 11.76 -4.06 -0.17
N THR A 390 11.98 -3.13 -1.09
CA THR A 390 12.60 -1.84 -0.75
C THR A 390 11.50 -0.83 -0.42
N VAL A 391 11.51 -0.34 0.81
CA VAL A 391 10.56 0.64 1.33
C VAL A 391 11.20 2.01 1.24
N ILE A 392 10.49 2.95 0.60
CA ILE A 392 10.86 4.36 0.53
C ILE A 392 9.83 5.15 1.34
N LEU A 393 10.23 5.62 2.51
CA LEU A 393 9.39 6.33 3.46
C LEU A 393 9.89 7.76 3.59
N THR A 394 9.08 8.75 3.21
CA THR A 394 9.34 10.17 3.51
C THR A 394 8.33 10.65 4.53
N ILE A 395 8.84 11.28 5.58
CA ILE A 395 8.01 11.82 6.64
C ILE A 395 8.31 13.28 6.92
N GLU A 396 7.28 13.95 7.41
CA GLU A 396 7.26 15.35 7.83
C GLU A 396 6.56 15.43 9.18
N PRO A 397 6.80 16.48 9.98
CA PRO A 397 5.97 16.70 11.15
C PRO A 397 4.52 16.97 10.77
N ASN A 398 3.58 16.55 11.61
CA ASN A 398 2.18 16.90 11.41
C ASN A 398 1.98 18.43 11.60
N PRO A 399 1.48 19.15 10.59
CA PRO A 399 1.29 20.61 10.66
C PRO A 399 0.30 21.04 11.74
N GLU A 400 -0.65 20.19 12.13
CA GLU A 400 -1.62 20.49 13.20
C GLU A 400 -0.96 20.48 14.59
N VAL A 401 0.11 19.70 14.78
CA VAL A 401 0.77 19.55 16.08
C VAL A 401 1.83 20.63 16.31
N LEU A 402 2.58 21.01 15.27
CA LEU A 402 3.70 21.95 15.40
C LEU A 402 3.35 23.41 15.05
N GLY A 403 2.23 23.63 14.37
CA GLY A 403 1.88 24.93 13.81
C GLY A 403 2.67 25.24 12.54
N SER A 404 2.07 25.98 11.62
CA SER A 404 2.55 26.20 10.25
C SER A 404 3.82 27.06 10.10
N ARG A 405 4.55 27.36 11.19
CA ARG A 405 5.58 28.41 11.18
C ARG A 405 7.02 27.93 11.00
N ASP A 406 7.28 26.64 11.18
CA ASP A 406 8.64 26.12 11.13
C ASP A 406 8.86 25.33 9.82
N ASP A 407 9.83 25.75 9.02
CA ASP A 407 10.25 25.08 7.78
C ASP A 407 11.06 23.82 8.13
N PHE A 408 10.34 22.71 8.29
CA PHE A 408 10.95 21.39 8.47
C PHE A 408 11.17 20.76 7.11
N GLN A 409 12.42 20.41 6.81
CA GLN A 409 12.71 19.62 5.62
C GLN A 409 12.21 18.18 5.82
N PRO A 410 11.46 17.62 4.87
CA PRO A 410 11.15 16.20 4.86
C PRO A 410 12.43 15.39 4.88
N PHE A 411 12.41 14.23 5.55
CA PHE A 411 13.48 13.26 5.41
C PHE A 411 12.96 11.94 4.90
N THR A 412 13.81 11.26 4.13
CA THR A 412 13.50 10.00 3.48
C THR A 412 14.37 8.88 4.06
N LEU A 413 13.73 7.81 4.50
CA LEU A 413 14.36 6.53 4.82
C LEU A 413 14.16 5.56 3.66
N VAL A 414 15.20 4.80 3.34
CA VAL A 414 15.16 3.72 2.37
C VAL A 414 15.72 2.48 3.04
N GLU A 415 14.92 1.41 3.11
CA GLU A 415 15.35 0.12 3.67
C GLU A 415 14.90 -1.01 2.76
N THR A 416 15.79 -1.98 2.50
CA THR A 416 15.46 -3.21 1.78
C THR A 416 15.32 -4.35 2.78
N ILE A 417 14.13 -4.95 2.81
CA ILE A 417 13.76 -5.99 3.77
C ILE A 417 13.48 -7.28 3.01
N GLU A 418 14.13 -8.37 3.40
CA GLU A 418 13.88 -9.70 2.86
C GLU A 418 12.71 -10.37 3.60
N SER A 419 11.77 -10.93 2.85
CA SER A 419 10.74 -11.80 3.42
C SER A 419 11.40 -13.11 3.85
N ARG A 420 11.12 -13.55 5.09
CA ARG A 420 11.72 -14.77 5.67
C ARG A 420 10.81 -15.98 5.56
N VAL A 421 9.56 -15.75 5.21
CA VAL A 421 8.56 -16.78 5.10
C VAL A 421 8.59 -17.26 3.65
N ALA A 422 8.73 -18.56 3.45
CA ALA A 422 8.53 -19.12 2.12
C ALA A 422 7.07 -18.94 1.74
N ALA A 423 6.76 -18.64 0.47
CA ALA A 423 5.38 -18.49 0.03
C ALA A 423 4.55 -19.66 0.58
N PRO A 424 3.40 -19.42 1.22
CA PRO A 424 2.53 -20.54 1.53
C PRO A 424 2.27 -21.23 0.21
N ILE A 425 2.57 -22.52 0.13
CA ILE A 425 2.35 -23.31 -1.06
C ILE A 425 0.95 -23.90 -0.93
N PRO A 426 -0.14 -23.29 -1.45
CA PRO A 426 -1.22 -24.09 -1.97
C PRO A 426 -0.84 -24.42 -3.41
N ALA A 427 0.13 -25.31 -3.59
CA ALA A 427 0.20 -26.07 -4.83
C ALA A 427 -1.12 -26.85 -4.95
N PRO A 428 -1.70 -27.00 -6.15
CA PRO A 428 -2.93 -27.74 -6.34
C PRO A 428 -2.79 -29.10 -5.66
N ILE A 429 -3.72 -29.36 -4.72
CA ILE A 429 -3.77 -30.59 -3.95
C ILE A 429 -3.74 -31.74 -4.94
N LEU A 430 -2.73 -32.58 -4.81
CA LEU A 430 -2.55 -33.80 -5.58
C LEU A 430 -3.79 -34.67 -5.36
N VAL A 431 -4.74 -34.63 -6.29
CA VAL A 431 -5.88 -35.54 -6.29
C VAL A 431 -5.29 -36.93 -6.48
N ARG A 432 -5.38 -37.78 -5.45
CA ARG A 432 -4.99 -39.18 -5.58
C ARG A 432 -5.80 -39.79 -6.74
N PRO A 433 -5.16 -40.56 -7.64
CA PRO A 433 -5.82 -41.17 -8.78
C PRO A 433 -6.99 -42.06 -8.38
#